data_AF-A0A218ZQ75-F1
#
_entry.id   AF-A0A218ZQ75-F1
#
_cell.length_a   1.000
_cell.length_b   1.000
_cell.length_c   1.000
_cell.angle_alpha   90.00
_cell.angle_beta   90.00
_cell.angle_gamma   90.00
#
_symmetry.space_group_name_H-M   'P 1'
#
loop_
_entity.id
_entity.type
_entity.pdbx_description
1 polymer ?
#
loop_
_entity_poly.entity_id
_entity_poly.type
_entity_poly.pdbx_seq_one_letter_code
_entity_poly.pdbx_strand_id
1 'polypeptide(L)' 'MKINFILYLIVAIQFVIAIAMWYVSITAMNNYETIWTVLLSLNLILMSLLFLVFLRHEGVFSRD' A
#
# COMPACT_ATOMS: atom_id res chain seq x y z
N MET A 1 4.25 -11.87 18.73
CA MET A 1 2.88 -11.32 18.56
C MET A 1 2.77 -9.80 18.28
N LYS A 2 3.88 -9.03 18.15
CA LYS A 2 3.81 -7.56 17.93
C LYS A 2 4.06 -7.11 16.48
N ILE A 3 4.92 -7.81 15.73
CA ILE A 3 5.34 -7.40 14.38
C ILE A 3 4.21 -7.56 13.34
N ASN A 4 3.49 -8.69 13.36
CA ASN A 4 2.39 -8.92 12.41
C ASN A 4 1.30 -7.86 12.52
N PHE A 5 0.94 -7.46 13.75
CA PHE A 5 -0.03 -6.38 13.97
C PHE A 5 0.43 -5.05 13.38
N ILE A 6 1.71 -4.70 13.56
CA ILE A 6 2.29 -3.49 12.97
C ILE A 6 2.26 -3.55 11.44
N LEU A 7 2.59 -4.69 10.85
CA LEU A 7 2.56 -4.88 9.39
C LEU A 7 1.14 -4.73 8.83
N TYR A 8 0.15 -5.36 9.47
CA TYR A 8 -1.26 -5.22 9.10
C TYR A 8 -1.74 -3.76 9.18
N LEU A 9 -1.36 -3.05 10.25
CA LEU A 9 -1.68 -1.63 10.42
C LEU A 9 -1.10 -0.76 9.30
N ILE A 10 0.17 -1.01 8.91
CA ILE A 10 0.84 -0.27 7.84
C ILE A 10 0.10 -0.48 6.51
N VAL A 11 -0.30 -1.71 6.18
CA VAL A 11 -1.04 -2.03 4.95
C VAL A 11 -2.41 -1.32 4.94
N ALA A 12 -3.13 -1.31 6.07
CA ALA A 12 -4.40 -0.60 6.18
C ALA A 12 -4.25 0.91 5.95
N ILE A 13 -3.21 1.53 6.53
CA ILE A 13 -2.90 2.95 6.31
C ILE A 13 -2.57 3.23 4.84
N GLN A 14 -1.74 2.39 4.22
CA GLN A 14 -1.38 2.53 2.80
C GLN A 14 -2.60 2.44 1.88
N PHE A 15 -3.58 1.60 2.22
CA PHE A 15 -4.82 1.49 1.46
C PHE A 15 -5.67 2.77 1.54
N VAL A 16 -5.81 3.36 2.74
CA VAL A 16 -6.50 4.65 2.91
C VAL A 16 -5.80 5.76 2.12
N ILE A 17 -4.46 5.78 2.15
CA ILE A 17 -3.65 6.73 1.37
C ILE A 17 -3.87 6.51 -0.13
N ALA A 18 -3.95 5.26 -0.60
CA ALA A 18 -4.21 4.95 -2.00
C ALA A 18 -5.56 5.52 -2.47
N ILE A 19 -6.62 5.34 -1.67
CA ILE A 19 -7.95 5.89 -1.97
C ILE A 19 -7.89 7.42 -2.04
N ALA A 20 -7.21 8.06 -1.09
CA ALA A 20 -7.03 9.52 -1.10
C ALA A 20 -6.27 9.99 -2.34
N MET A 21 -5.16 9.33 -2.71
CA MET A 21 -4.39 9.67 -3.91
C MET A 21 -5.18 9.46 -5.19
N TRP A 22 -5.99 8.40 -5.26
CA TRP A 22 -6.90 8.16 -6.39
C TRP A 22 -7.95 9.26 -6.51
N TYR A 23 -8.58 9.65 -5.39
CA TYR A 23 -9.55 10.74 -5.36
C TYR A 23 -8.92 12.08 -5.78
N VAL A 24 -7.70 12.36 -5.33
CA VAL A 24 -7.00 13.60 -5.73
C VAL A 24 -6.58 13.55 -7.19
N SER A 25 -6.13 12.39 -7.69
CA SER A 25 -5.80 12.18 -9.10
C SER A 25 -6.97 12.56 -10.01
N ILE A 26 -8.18 12.10 -9.72
CA ILE A 26 -9.37 12.39 -10.54
C ILE A 26 -9.92 13.82 -10.38
N THR A 27 -9.59 14.51 -9.28
CA THR A 27 -10.10 15.87 -8.99
C THR A 27 -9.07 16.97 -9.23
N ALA A 28 -7.82 16.63 -9.48
CA ALA A 28 -6.74 17.56 -9.74
C ALA A 28 -6.90 18.25 -11.11
N MET A 29 -6.53 19.53 -11.18
CA MET A 29 -6.35 20.22 -12.46
C MET A 29 -5.30 19.49 -13.31
N ASN A 30 -5.47 19.46 -14.64
CA ASN A 30 -4.70 18.65 -15.61
C ASN A 30 -3.17 18.59 -15.37
N ASN A 31 -2.55 19.64 -14.83
CA ASN A 31 -1.11 19.68 -14.59
C ASN A 31 -0.66 18.81 -13.39
N TYR A 32 -1.55 18.50 -12.44
CA TYR A 32 -1.23 17.73 -11.23
C TYR A 32 -1.79 16.31 -11.26
N GLU A 33 -2.75 16.00 -12.13
CA GLU A 33 -3.31 14.66 -12.32
C GLU A 33 -2.19 13.61 -12.49
N THR A 34 -1.25 13.85 -13.40
CA THR A 34 -0.13 12.94 -13.67
C THR A 34 0.71 12.67 -12.43
N ILE A 35 0.98 13.70 -11.61
CA ILE A 35 1.80 13.56 -10.40
C ILE A 35 1.08 12.66 -9.39
N TRP A 36 -0.20 12.90 -9.13
CA TRP A 36 -0.99 12.11 -8.19
C TRP A 36 -1.19 10.68 -8.67
N THR A 37 -1.36 10.47 -9.98
CA THR A 37 -1.46 9.13 -10.59
C THR A 37 -0.14 8.35 -10.48
N VAL A 38 1.01 9.01 -10.66
CA VAL A 38 2.33 8.39 -10.45
C VAL A 38 2.55 8.02 -8.97
N LEU A 39 2.22 8.93 -8.05
CA LEU A 39 2.31 8.66 -6.61
C LEU A 39 1.41 7.49 -6.19
N LEU A 40 0.19 7.42 -6.70
CA LEU A 40 -0.73 6.29 -6.49
C LEU A 40 -0.10 4.99 -6.97
N SER A 41 0.46 4.98 -8.18
CA SER A 41 1.09 3.79 -8.76
C SER A 41 2.26 3.28 -7.92
N LEU A 42 3.12 4.19 -7.44
CA LEU A 42 4.21 3.85 -6.52
C LEU A 42 3.70 3.27 -5.20
N ASN A 43 2.64 3.85 -4.64
CA ASN A 43 2.03 3.34 -3.40
C ASN A 43 1.47 1.91 -3.59
N LEU A 44 0.83 1.61 -4.73
CA LEU A 44 0.34 0.26 -5.04
C LEU A 44 1.46 -0.77 -5.20
N ILE A 45 2.60 -0.37 -5.78
CA ILE A 45 3.78 -1.22 -5.90
C ILE A 45 4.35 -1.54 -4.51
N LEU A 46 4.50 -0.51 -3.65
CA LEU A 46 4.94 -0.68 -2.27
C LEU A 46 4.00 -1.61 -1.48
N MET A 47 2.69 -1.42 -1.63
CA MET A 47 1.69 -2.27 -0.99
C MET A 47 1.81 -3.73 -1.47
N SER A 48 2.05 -3.96 -2.76
CA SER A 48 2.26 -5.30 -3.33
C SER A 48 3.54 -5.96 -2.79
N LEU A 49 4.63 -5.20 -2.66
CA LEU A 49 5.88 -5.70 -2.08
C LEU A 49 5.72 -6.07 -0.60
N LEU A 50 5.02 -5.24 0.18
CA LEU A 50 4.69 -5.55 1.57
C LEU A 50 3.83 -6.81 1.68
N PHE A 51 2.88 -7.00 0.77
CA PHE A 51 2.05 -8.21 0.71
C PHE A 51 2.87 -9.47 0.42
N LEU A 52 3.86 -9.41 -0.48
CA LEU A 52 4.78 -10.52 -0.73
C LEU A 52 5.65 -10.86 0.49
N VAL A 53 6.13 -9.84 1.20
CA VAL A 53 6.85 -10.02 2.48
C VAL A 53 5.94 -10.69 3.50
N PHE A 54 4.67 -10.29 3.55
CA PHE A 54 3.67 -10.84 4.43
C PHE A 54 3.43 -12.33 4.18
N LEU A 55 3.16 -12.72 2.92
CA LEU A 55 2.99 -14.11 2.50
C LEU A 55 4.21 -14.97 2.84
N ARG A 56 5.42 -14.43 2.62
CA ARG A 56 6.66 -15.13 2.98
C ARG A 56 6.76 -15.34 4.49
N HIS A 57 6.41 -14.33 5.29
CA HIS A 57 6.51 -14.42 6.75
C HIS A 57 5.50 -15.43 7.32
N GLU A 58 4.26 -15.45 6.82
CA GLU A 58 3.25 -16.44 7.27
C GLU A 58 3.56 -17.86 6.78
N GLY A 59 4.04 -18.02 5.54
CA GLY A 59 4.42 -19.33 4.99
C GLY A 59 5.62 -19.99 5.69
N VAL A 60 6.46 -19.21 6.38
CA VAL A 60 7.58 -19.73 7.18
C VAL A 60 7.14 -20.15 8.59
N PHE A 61 6.12 -19.49 9.16
CA PHE A 61 5.63 -19.75 10.53
C PHE A 61 4.57 -20.87 10.61
N SER A 62 4.04 -21.34 9.47
CA SER A 62 3.09 -22.45 9.39
C SER A 62 3.75 -23.85 9.38
N ARG A 63 5.08 -23.93 9.47
CA ARG A 63 5.84 -25.19 9.43
C ARG A 63 6.22 -25.77 10.81
N ASP A 64 5.80 -25.11 11.88
CA ASP A 64 5.95 -25.57 13.28
C ASP A 64 4.58 -25.77 13.93
#